data_AF-A0A8D8IQX0-F1
#
_entry.id   AF-A0A8D8IQX0-F1
#
_cell.length_a   1.000
_cell.length_b   1.000
_cell.length_c   1.000
_cell.angle_alpha   90.00
_cell.angle_beta   90.00
_cell.angle_gamma   90.00
#
_symmetry.space_group_name_H-M   'P 1'
#
loop_
_entity.id
_entity.type
_entity.pdbx_description
1 polymer ?
#
loop_
_entity_poly.entity_id
_entity_poly.type
_entity_poly.pdbx_seq_one_letter_code
_entity_poly.pdbx_strand_id
1 'polypeptide(L)'
;MGTKLVLGLWSLLCVVSIASSKAVVSCKDKGICRDLRIITANSNEIPSGLTQYRQSAESIDLHGNLMERFSGQHVGTASQLKALNLSYNLLKDDLKGISNKVQEIDLTYNQLRYVTVPRGVKKFIAVRNKLSRVTFDGSDVEELNLSKNQLDGVPDLKRQSSMVALDLSCNEISEINFDDLPRSLSYLNLANNRIFQTS
;
A
#
# COMPACT_ATOMS: atom_id res chain seq x y z
N MET A 1 29.27 19.33 19.34
CA MET A 1 29.33 19.79 17.93
C MET A 1 28.35 18.97 17.12
N GLY A 2 27.11 19.44 16.99
CA GLY A 2 26.07 18.76 16.24
C GLY A 2 26.13 19.15 14.77
N THR A 3 26.30 18.17 13.89
CA THR A 3 26.18 18.33 12.45
C THR A 3 24.73 18.61 12.11
N LYS A 4 24.44 19.85 11.72
CA LYS A 4 23.18 20.23 11.08
C LYS A 4 23.10 19.50 9.76
N LEU A 5 22.15 18.56 9.65
CA LEU A 5 21.78 17.95 8.37
C LEU A 5 21.06 19.02 7.53
N VAL A 6 21.80 19.69 6.65
CA VAL A 6 21.24 20.52 5.59
C VAL A 6 20.96 19.59 4.42
N LEU A 7 19.74 19.03 4.36
CA LEU A 7 19.24 18.40 3.14
C LEU A 7 18.45 19.44 2.35
N GLY A 8 18.84 19.61 1.10
CA GLY A 8 18.41 20.68 0.20
C GLY A 8 16.90 20.79 0.06
N LEU A 9 16.34 21.84 0.63
CA LEU A 9 14.97 22.32 0.43
C LEU A 9 14.92 23.22 -0.81
N TRP A 10 15.05 22.66 -2.01
CA TRP A 10 14.88 23.44 -3.26
C TRP A 10 13.98 22.70 -4.26
N SER A 11 12.76 22.36 -3.82
CA SER A 11 11.59 22.20 -4.70
C SER A 11 10.24 22.19 -3.93
N LEU A 12 10.19 22.75 -2.71
CA LEU A 12 9.00 22.71 -1.87
C LEU A 12 8.12 23.94 -2.09
N LEU A 13 7.10 23.77 -2.91
CA LEU A 13 5.85 24.49 -2.68
C LEU A 13 5.25 23.94 -1.37
N CYS A 14 5.26 24.79 -0.34
CA CYS A 14 4.63 24.64 0.98
C CYS A 14 5.08 23.44 1.85
N VAL A 15 6.15 23.63 2.63
CA VAL A 15 6.27 22.94 3.94
C VAL A 15 5.22 23.57 4.86
N VAL A 16 4.21 22.80 5.29
CA VAL A 16 3.06 23.34 6.06
C VAL A 16 3.20 23.08 7.57
N SER A 17 3.95 22.06 8.00
CA SER A 17 4.23 21.83 9.42
C SER A 17 5.50 21.01 9.65
N ILE A 18 6.29 21.43 10.64
CA ILE A 18 7.29 20.58 11.31
C ILE A 18 6.56 19.95 12.50
N ALA A 19 5.98 18.77 12.30
CA ALA A 19 5.14 18.13 13.32
C ALA A 19 5.95 17.49 14.47
N SER A 20 7.25 17.24 14.24
CA SER A 20 8.27 16.93 15.26
C SER A 20 9.68 17.01 14.63
N SER A 21 10.75 16.79 15.40
CA SER A 21 12.11 16.59 14.86
C SER A 21 12.25 15.35 13.96
N LYS A 22 11.17 14.56 13.80
CA LYS A 22 11.20 13.24 13.15
C LYS A 22 10.26 13.11 11.95
N ALA A 23 9.37 14.07 11.67
CA ALA A 23 8.52 14.00 10.48
C ALA A 23 8.05 15.35 9.96
N VAL A 24 7.97 15.46 8.64
CA VAL A 24 7.50 16.63 7.89
C VAL A 24 6.24 16.27 7.12
N VAL A 25 5.20 17.07 7.26
CA VAL A 25 3.97 16.96 6.48
C VAL A 25 3.90 18.13 5.51
N SER A 26 3.76 17.83 4.22
CA SER A 26 3.45 18.83 3.19
C SER A 26 2.13 18.50 2.50
N CYS A 27 1.44 19.54 2.06
CA CYS A 27 0.26 19.41 1.23
C CYS A 27 0.66 19.63 -0.22
N LYS A 28 0.35 18.68 -1.10
CA LYS A 28 0.67 18.80 -2.53
C LYS A 28 -0.30 19.75 -3.23
N ASP A 29 -1.54 19.85 -2.74
CA ASP A 29 -2.58 20.74 -3.22
C ASP A 29 -2.60 22.05 -2.42
N LYS A 30 -2.37 23.17 -3.11
CA LYS A 30 -2.17 24.53 -2.56
C LYS A 30 -3.40 25.08 -1.80
N GLY A 31 -3.70 24.53 -0.62
CA GLY A 31 -4.59 25.15 0.38
C GLY A 31 -5.66 24.24 0.98
N ILE A 32 -6.06 23.14 0.32
CA ILE A 32 -7.10 22.24 0.84
C ILE A 32 -6.48 21.06 1.60
N CYS A 33 -5.23 20.68 1.29
CA CYS A 33 -4.52 19.60 1.97
C CYS A 33 -5.30 18.26 1.89
N ARG A 34 -5.82 17.94 0.70
CA ARG A 34 -6.38 16.63 0.39
C ARG A 34 -5.29 15.60 0.17
N ASP A 35 -4.17 16.02 -0.42
CA ASP A 35 -3.06 15.16 -0.79
C ASP A 35 -1.86 15.46 0.11
N LEU A 36 -1.67 14.64 1.13
CA LEU A 36 -0.60 14.80 2.09
C LEU A 36 0.62 13.97 1.67
N ARG A 37 1.80 14.59 1.72
CA ARG A 37 3.09 13.89 1.70
C ARG A 37 3.68 13.92 3.11
N ILE A 38 4.09 12.77 3.62
CA ILE A 38 4.68 12.63 4.95
C ILE A 38 6.07 12.01 4.84
N ILE A 39 7.10 12.78 5.16
CA ILE A 39 8.48 12.32 5.21
C ILE A 39 8.85 12.07 6.66
N THR A 40 9.40 10.91 6.99
CA THR A 40 9.85 10.55 8.35
C THR A 40 11.37 10.36 8.37
N ALA A 41 12.03 10.87 9.41
CA ALA A 41 13.48 10.83 9.59
C ALA A 41 13.91 9.57 10.37
N ASN A 42 13.55 8.39 9.86
CA ASN A 42 13.91 7.05 10.38
C ASN A 42 13.04 6.52 11.53
N SER A 43 11.73 6.73 11.46
CA SER A 43 10.79 6.18 12.45
C SER A 43 9.56 5.59 11.79
N ASN A 44 9.05 4.51 12.38
CA ASN A 44 7.67 4.02 12.17
C ASN A 44 6.63 5.02 12.70
N GLU A 45 7.07 6.09 13.37
CA GLU A 45 6.22 7.17 13.87
C GLU A 45 5.68 7.99 12.70
N ILE A 46 4.36 8.05 12.63
CA ILE A 46 3.63 9.03 11.81
C ILE A 46 3.23 10.16 12.77
N PRO A 47 3.50 11.42 12.43
CA PRO A 47 3.28 12.53 13.35
C PRO A 47 1.79 12.71 13.71
N SER A 48 1.52 13.04 14.98
CA SER A 48 0.17 13.36 15.48
C SER A 48 -0.49 14.57 14.77
N GLY A 49 0.31 15.36 14.05
CA GLY A 49 -0.13 16.48 13.21
C GLY A 49 -1.14 16.12 12.12
N LEU A 50 -1.37 14.84 11.83
CA LEU A 50 -2.47 14.40 10.95
C LEU A 50 -3.85 14.81 11.44
N THR A 51 -4.04 15.03 12.75
CA THR A 51 -5.32 15.42 13.34
C THR A 51 -5.86 16.74 12.74
N GLN A 52 -4.98 17.66 12.34
CA GLN A 52 -5.38 18.92 11.71
C GLN A 52 -6.04 18.71 10.34
N TYR A 53 -5.61 17.67 9.61
CA TYR A 53 -6.09 17.35 8.26
C TYR A 53 -7.19 16.30 8.24
N ARG A 54 -7.73 15.94 9.42
CA ARG A 54 -8.68 14.83 9.59
C ARG A 54 -9.91 14.92 8.68
N GLN A 55 -10.37 16.14 8.36
CA GLN A 55 -11.55 16.40 7.53
C GLN A 55 -11.23 16.59 6.05
N SER A 56 -9.96 16.85 5.70
CA SER A 56 -9.57 17.19 4.32
C SER A 56 -8.80 16.09 3.63
N ALA A 57 -7.96 15.34 4.36
CA ALA A 57 -7.04 14.37 3.76
C ALA A 57 -7.81 13.21 3.10
N GLU A 58 -7.66 13.11 1.78
CA GLU A 58 -8.19 12.04 0.96
C GLU A 58 -7.08 11.06 0.52
N SER A 59 -5.84 11.53 0.45
CA SER A 59 -4.66 10.72 0.12
C SER A 59 -3.50 11.00 1.07
N ILE A 60 -2.84 9.95 1.54
CA ILE A 60 -1.62 10.04 2.34
C ILE A 60 -0.50 9.29 1.62
N ASP A 61 0.57 10.02 1.34
CA ASP A 61 1.77 9.53 0.68
C ASP A 61 2.95 9.44 1.67
N LEU A 62 3.24 8.21 2.09
CA LEU A 62 4.37 7.80 2.92
C LEU A 62 5.45 7.07 2.11
N HIS A 63 5.45 7.22 0.79
CA HIS A 63 6.44 6.65 -0.11
C HIS A 63 7.88 6.99 0.32
N GLY A 64 8.83 6.09 0.09
CA GLY A 64 10.25 6.44 0.14
C GLY A 64 10.71 6.87 1.53
N ASN A 65 10.11 6.28 2.57
CA ASN A 65 10.56 6.40 3.94
C ASN A 65 11.29 5.10 4.34
N LEU A 66 11.78 5.01 5.58
CA LEU A 66 12.45 3.81 6.09
C LEU A 66 11.57 3.06 7.10
N MET A 67 10.26 3.00 6.86
CA MET A 67 9.33 2.37 7.79
C MET A 67 9.48 0.84 7.75
N GLU A 68 9.72 0.23 8.90
CA GLU A 68 9.72 -1.24 9.06
C GLU A 68 8.36 -1.79 9.49
N ARG A 69 7.52 -0.93 10.08
CA ARG A 69 6.17 -1.24 10.55
C ARG A 69 5.22 -0.09 10.26
N PHE A 70 3.96 -0.44 10.04
CA PHE A 70 2.87 0.51 9.88
C PHE A 70 1.66 0.10 10.71
N SER A 71 1.02 1.09 11.33
CA SER A 71 -0.28 0.92 11.99
C SER A 71 -1.24 1.95 11.44
N GLY A 72 -2.36 1.48 10.89
CA GLY A 72 -3.44 2.30 10.36
C GLY A 72 -4.09 3.19 11.40
N GLN A 73 -3.94 2.90 12.69
CA GLN A 73 -4.40 3.78 13.78
C GLN A 73 -3.83 5.19 13.66
N HIS A 74 -2.60 5.32 13.15
CA HIS A 74 -1.96 6.62 13.00
C HIS A 74 -2.59 7.49 11.90
N VAL A 75 -3.15 6.87 10.86
CA VAL A 75 -3.85 7.58 9.76
C VAL A 75 -5.37 7.49 9.90
N GLY A 76 -5.89 6.68 10.83
CA GLY A 76 -7.31 6.43 11.03
C GLY A 76 -8.11 7.63 11.50
N THR A 77 -7.44 8.70 11.95
CA THR A 77 -8.07 9.99 12.24
C THR A 77 -8.54 10.71 10.97
N ALA A 78 -7.92 10.46 9.81
CA ALA A 78 -8.34 11.01 8.53
C ALA A 78 -9.59 10.31 8.00
N SER A 79 -10.76 10.85 8.34
CA SER A 79 -12.05 10.22 8.07
C SER A 79 -12.43 10.17 6.58
N GLN A 80 -11.79 11.00 5.75
CA GLN A 80 -11.99 11.06 4.30
C GLN A 80 -10.94 10.28 3.52
N LEU A 81 -10.02 9.58 4.20
CA LEU A 81 -8.90 8.91 3.55
C LEU A 81 -9.39 7.78 2.62
N LYS A 82 -9.03 7.90 1.35
CA LYS A 82 -9.32 6.94 0.27
C LYS A 82 -8.07 6.26 -0.26
N ALA A 83 -6.92 6.94 -0.27
CA ALA A 83 -5.69 6.41 -0.84
C ALA A 83 -4.52 6.46 0.15
N LEU A 84 -3.74 5.37 0.20
CA LEU A 84 -2.57 5.25 1.05
C LEU A 84 -1.40 4.67 0.27
N ASN A 85 -0.35 5.47 0.09
CA ASN A 85 0.90 5.02 -0.53
C ASN A 85 1.96 4.77 0.54
N LEU A 86 2.39 3.51 0.66
CA LEU A 86 3.43 3.01 1.54
C LEU A 86 4.59 2.37 0.76
N SER A 87 4.68 2.65 -0.54
CA SER A 87 5.70 2.09 -1.41
C SER A 87 7.12 2.51 -1.01
N TYR A 88 8.13 1.74 -1.39
CA TYR A 88 9.53 2.02 -1.12
C TYR A 88 9.80 2.28 0.36
N ASN A 89 9.38 1.33 1.19
CA ASN A 89 9.68 1.28 2.62
C ASN A 89 10.36 -0.06 2.94
N LEU A 90 10.46 -0.40 4.22
CA LEU A 90 11.07 -1.64 4.71
C LEU A 90 10.04 -2.51 5.45
N LEU A 91 8.75 -2.38 5.14
CA LEU A 91 7.66 -3.02 5.88
C LEU A 91 7.79 -4.54 5.82
N LYS A 92 7.75 -5.19 6.98
CA LYS A 92 7.81 -6.66 7.12
C LYS A 92 6.51 -7.26 7.64
N ASP A 93 5.76 -6.46 8.40
CA ASP A 93 4.53 -6.85 9.10
C ASP A 93 3.28 -6.37 8.33
N ASP A 94 2.18 -7.11 8.47
CA ASP A 94 0.88 -6.80 7.86
C ASP A 94 0.26 -5.47 8.34
N LEU A 95 -0.68 -4.92 7.56
CA LEU A 95 -1.35 -3.66 7.84
C LEU A 95 -2.51 -3.87 8.83
N LYS A 96 -2.39 -3.31 10.04
CA LYS A 96 -3.47 -3.36 11.05
C LYS A 96 -4.19 -2.02 11.15
N GLY A 97 -5.50 -2.05 11.39
CA GLY A 97 -6.28 -0.86 11.74
C GLY A 97 -6.49 0.11 10.57
N ILE A 98 -6.50 -0.37 9.34
CA ILE A 98 -6.87 0.42 8.16
C ILE A 98 -8.38 0.64 8.17
N SER A 99 -8.82 1.88 7.95
CA SER A 99 -10.24 2.22 7.83
C SER A 99 -10.86 1.59 6.57
N ASN A 100 -12.12 1.13 6.67
CA ASN A 100 -12.89 0.61 5.54
C ASN A 100 -13.25 1.68 4.49
N LYS A 101 -12.83 2.93 4.68
CA LYS A 101 -12.94 4.01 3.69
C LYS A 101 -11.77 4.04 2.71
N VAL A 102 -10.63 3.43 3.05
CA VAL A 102 -9.47 3.35 2.17
C VAL A 102 -9.80 2.39 1.02
N GLN A 103 -9.73 2.91 -0.20
CA GLN A 103 -10.03 2.23 -1.46
C GLN A 103 -8.77 1.82 -2.20
N GLU A 104 -7.66 2.55 -2.02
CA GLU A 104 -6.42 2.30 -2.75
C GLU A 104 -5.23 2.17 -1.80
N ILE A 105 -4.45 1.11 -1.95
CA ILE A 105 -3.22 0.88 -1.20
C ILE A 105 -2.09 0.46 -2.15
N ASP A 106 -0.95 1.15 -2.01
CA ASP A 106 0.31 0.78 -2.68
C ASP A 106 1.39 0.43 -1.65
N LEU A 107 1.90 -0.79 -1.73
CA LEU A 107 2.95 -1.39 -0.90
C LEU A 107 4.17 -1.82 -1.73
N THR A 108 4.30 -1.31 -2.96
CA THR A 108 5.37 -1.66 -3.90
C THR A 108 6.75 -1.48 -3.26
N TYR A 109 7.69 -2.41 -3.46
CA TYR A 109 9.02 -2.39 -2.85
C TYR A 109 8.99 -2.27 -1.32
N ASN A 110 8.56 -3.35 -0.69
CA ASN A 110 8.66 -3.57 0.75
C ASN A 110 9.25 -4.97 1.02
N GLN A 111 9.13 -5.51 2.23
CA GLN A 111 9.67 -6.82 2.62
C GLN A 111 8.60 -7.74 3.22
N LEU A 112 7.33 -7.52 2.88
CA LEU A 112 6.19 -8.25 3.42
C LEU A 112 6.26 -9.72 3.02
N ARG A 113 6.03 -10.62 3.97
CA ARG A 113 5.89 -12.07 3.72
C ARG A 113 4.45 -12.53 3.60
N TYR A 114 3.55 -11.81 4.25
CA TYR A 114 2.12 -12.02 4.15
C TYR A 114 1.41 -10.67 4.25
N VAL A 115 0.19 -10.59 3.73
CA VAL A 115 -0.63 -9.39 3.85
C VAL A 115 -2.12 -9.75 3.83
N THR A 116 -2.91 -8.99 4.59
CA THR A 116 -4.37 -9.05 4.57
C THR A 116 -4.90 -7.80 3.89
N VAL A 117 -5.59 -7.95 2.77
CA VAL A 117 -6.22 -6.83 2.05
C VAL A 117 -7.42 -6.33 2.87
N PRO A 118 -7.44 -5.06 3.32
CA PRO A 118 -8.53 -4.52 4.14
C PRO A 118 -9.85 -4.40 3.38
N ARG A 119 -10.99 -4.55 4.08
CA ARG A 119 -12.35 -4.61 3.51
C ARG A 119 -12.71 -3.53 2.48
N GLY A 120 -12.27 -2.30 2.71
CA GLY A 120 -12.61 -1.15 1.86
C GLY A 120 -11.88 -1.10 0.52
N VAL A 121 -10.80 -1.88 0.38
CA VAL A 121 -9.85 -1.72 -0.72
C VAL A 121 -10.40 -2.29 -2.03
N LYS A 122 -10.31 -1.45 -3.06
CA LYS A 122 -10.68 -1.73 -4.45
C LYS A 122 -9.47 -1.89 -5.37
N LYS A 123 -8.38 -1.18 -5.06
CA LYS A 123 -7.10 -1.30 -5.77
C LYS A 123 -5.98 -1.60 -4.79
N PHE A 124 -5.34 -2.75 -4.98
CA PHE A 124 -4.27 -3.20 -4.10
C PHE A 124 -3.02 -3.56 -4.90
N ILE A 125 -1.93 -2.86 -4.64
CA ILE A 125 -0.65 -3.04 -5.30
C ILE A 125 0.38 -3.43 -4.25
N ALA A 126 1.00 -4.60 -4.37
CA ALA A 126 2.07 -5.06 -3.48
C ALA A 126 3.24 -5.68 -4.26
N VAL A 127 3.63 -5.00 -5.32
CA VAL A 127 4.68 -5.43 -6.26
C VAL A 127 6.04 -5.50 -5.56
N ARG A 128 6.88 -6.50 -5.89
CA ARG A 128 8.25 -6.62 -5.34
C ARG A 128 8.27 -6.63 -3.81
N ASN A 129 7.56 -7.59 -3.25
CA ASN A 129 7.65 -7.97 -1.85
C ASN A 129 8.23 -9.40 -1.75
N LYS A 130 8.01 -10.08 -0.62
CA LYS A 130 8.37 -11.48 -0.39
C LYS A 130 7.10 -12.29 -0.06
N LEU A 131 5.95 -11.89 -0.63
CA LEU A 131 4.66 -12.45 -0.24
C LEU A 131 4.61 -13.92 -0.66
N SER A 132 4.40 -14.80 0.32
CA SER A 132 4.03 -16.20 0.12
C SER A 132 2.55 -16.46 0.47
N ARG A 133 1.86 -15.47 1.04
CA ARG A 133 0.44 -15.57 1.40
C ARG A 133 -0.27 -14.23 1.31
N VAL A 134 -1.44 -14.23 0.70
CA VAL A 134 -2.36 -13.07 0.67
C VAL A 134 -3.74 -13.53 1.14
N THR A 135 -4.32 -12.78 2.07
CA THR A 135 -5.68 -12.99 2.58
C THR A 135 -6.52 -11.73 2.39
N PHE A 136 -7.84 -11.85 2.52
CA PHE A 136 -8.77 -10.74 2.29
C PHE A 136 -9.72 -10.62 3.50
N ASP A 137 -9.82 -9.43 4.09
CA ASP A 137 -10.73 -9.16 5.21
C ASP A 137 -12.09 -8.67 4.68
N GLY A 138 -12.77 -9.54 3.93
CA GLY A 138 -14.07 -9.23 3.31
C GLY A 138 -14.01 -8.17 2.21
N SER A 139 -12.83 -7.86 1.68
CA SER A 139 -12.65 -6.98 0.53
C SER A 139 -13.14 -7.63 -0.77
N ASP A 140 -13.71 -6.81 -1.65
CA ASP A 140 -14.04 -7.18 -3.03
C ASP A 140 -13.27 -6.23 -3.96
N VAL A 141 -12.09 -6.68 -4.38
CA VAL A 141 -11.06 -5.90 -5.07
C VAL A 141 -11.33 -5.91 -6.58
N GLU A 142 -11.12 -4.77 -7.23
CA GLU A 142 -11.26 -4.60 -8.69
C GLU A 142 -9.92 -4.80 -9.40
N GLU A 143 -8.84 -4.25 -8.84
CA GLU A 143 -7.47 -4.37 -9.38
C GLU A 143 -6.52 -4.92 -8.31
N LEU A 144 -5.89 -6.06 -8.61
CA LEU A 144 -4.93 -6.71 -7.73
C LEU A 144 -3.60 -6.94 -8.46
N ASN A 145 -2.53 -6.28 -8.01
CA ASN A 145 -1.18 -6.49 -8.52
C ASN A 145 -0.26 -7.02 -7.43
N LEU A 146 0.08 -8.30 -7.54
CA LEU A 146 0.97 -9.04 -6.65
C LEU A 146 2.22 -9.53 -7.39
N SER A 147 2.58 -8.90 -8.51
CA SER A 147 3.74 -9.32 -9.31
C SER A 147 5.06 -9.23 -8.54
N LYS A 148 6.02 -10.07 -8.93
CA LYS A 148 7.37 -10.12 -8.34
C LYS A 148 7.35 -10.43 -6.84
N ASN A 149 6.65 -11.49 -6.47
CA ASN A 149 6.56 -12.00 -5.10
C ASN A 149 7.07 -13.46 -5.05
N GLN A 150 6.69 -14.22 -4.01
CA GLN A 150 7.09 -15.60 -3.76
C GLN A 150 5.85 -16.49 -3.61
N LEU A 151 4.76 -16.17 -4.32
CA LEU A 151 3.52 -16.94 -4.27
C LEU A 151 3.71 -18.25 -5.03
N ASP A 152 3.41 -19.37 -4.40
CA ASP A 152 3.43 -20.72 -4.99
C ASP A 152 2.05 -21.18 -5.49
N GLY A 153 1.00 -20.42 -5.16
CA GLY A 153 -0.37 -20.62 -5.64
C GLY A 153 -1.13 -19.31 -5.81
N VAL A 154 -2.26 -19.38 -6.50
CA VAL A 154 -3.21 -18.26 -6.63
C VAL A 154 -3.89 -18.03 -5.26
N PRO A 155 -3.99 -16.78 -4.75
CA PRO A 155 -4.75 -16.49 -3.54
C PRO A 155 -6.22 -16.93 -3.64
N ASP A 156 -6.94 -17.06 -2.52
CA ASP A 156 -8.38 -17.35 -2.58
C ASP A 156 -9.16 -16.14 -3.11
N LEU A 157 -9.66 -16.25 -4.34
CA LEU A 157 -10.38 -15.21 -5.08
C LEU A 157 -11.90 -15.42 -5.14
N LYS A 158 -12.46 -16.39 -4.40
CA LYS A 158 -13.88 -16.79 -4.53
C LYS A 158 -14.90 -15.69 -4.23
N ARG A 159 -14.51 -14.66 -3.47
CA ARG A 159 -15.37 -13.54 -3.04
C ARG A 159 -15.09 -12.25 -3.81
N GLN A 160 -14.23 -12.28 -4.83
CA GLN A 160 -13.70 -11.11 -5.51
C GLN A 160 -14.48 -10.91 -6.80
N SER A 161 -15.80 -10.83 -6.66
CA SER A 161 -16.76 -10.75 -7.76
C SER A 161 -16.59 -9.52 -8.64
N SER A 162 -15.97 -8.46 -8.14
CA SER A 162 -15.72 -7.22 -8.89
C SER A 162 -14.35 -7.19 -9.57
N MET A 163 -13.53 -8.24 -9.45
CA MET A 163 -12.15 -8.23 -9.96
C MET A 163 -12.10 -8.21 -11.48
N VAL A 164 -11.53 -7.14 -12.04
CA VAL A 164 -11.35 -6.95 -13.49
C VAL A 164 -9.92 -7.17 -13.94
N ALA A 165 -8.93 -6.95 -13.06
CA ALA A 165 -7.51 -7.08 -13.38
C ALA A 165 -6.71 -7.79 -12.27
N LEU A 166 -5.96 -8.82 -12.67
CA LEU A 166 -5.10 -9.61 -11.80
C LEU A 166 -3.70 -9.77 -12.42
N ASP A 167 -2.68 -9.27 -11.72
CA ASP A 167 -1.28 -9.51 -12.08
C ASP A 167 -0.58 -10.34 -10.99
N LEU A 168 -0.23 -11.57 -11.37
CA LEU A 168 0.51 -12.54 -10.57
C LEU A 168 1.86 -12.89 -11.23
N SER A 169 2.34 -12.07 -12.18
CA SER A 169 3.58 -12.37 -12.90
C SER A 169 4.81 -12.36 -12.00
N CYS A 170 5.85 -13.10 -12.40
CA CYS A 170 7.11 -13.22 -11.65
C CYS A 170 6.88 -13.73 -10.22
N ASN A 171 6.10 -14.81 -10.08
CA ASN A 171 5.92 -15.55 -8.83
C ASN A 171 6.45 -17.00 -9.02
N GLU A 172 6.11 -17.89 -8.10
CA GLU A 172 6.53 -19.30 -8.09
C GLU A 172 5.35 -20.26 -8.35
N ILE A 173 4.25 -19.76 -8.91
CA ILE A 173 3.00 -20.52 -9.10
C ILE A 173 3.24 -21.67 -10.08
N SER A 174 2.95 -22.89 -9.65
CA SER A 174 3.13 -24.10 -10.48
C SER A 174 1.83 -24.65 -11.06
N GLU A 175 0.70 -24.39 -10.41
CA GLU A 175 -0.61 -24.88 -10.80
C GLU A 175 -1.66 -23.77 -10.71
N ILE A 176 -2.68 -23.86 -11.56
CA ILE A 176 -3.80 -22.94 -11.55
C ILE A 176 -5.09 -23.67 -11.89
N ASN A 177 -6.11 -23.47 -11.07
CA ASN A 177 -7.47 -23.83 -11.40
C ASN A 177 -8.19 -22.59 -11.94
N PHE A 178 -8.46 -22.57 -13.25
CA PHE A 178 -9.13 -21.44 -13.88
C PHE A 178 -10.60 -21.29 -13.43
N ASP A 179 -11.23 -22.36 -12.91
CA ASP A 179 -12.60 -22.30 -12.39
C ASP A 179 -12.69 -21.51 -11.08
N ASP A 180 -11.58 -21.35 -10.36
CA ASP A 180 -11.52 -20.55 -9.12
C ASP A 180 -11.29 -19.05 -9.38
N LEU A 181 -11.09 -18.65 -10.64
CA LEU A 181 -10.90 -17.24 -11.00
C LEU A 181 -12.25 -16.48 -11.09
N PRO A 182 -12.30 -15.19 -10.72
CA PRO A 182 -13.50 -14.38 -10.85
C PRO A 182 -13.97 -14.28 -12.31
N ARG A 183 -15.29 -14.45 -12.54
CA ARG A 183 -15.89 -14.37 -13.88
C ARG A 183 -15.85 -12.97 -14.51
N SER A 184 -15.65 -11.94 -13.70
CA SER A 184 -15.50 -10.53 -14.13
C SER A 184 -14.10 -10.21 -14.65
N LEU A 185 -13.14 -11.15 -14.53
CA LEU A 185 -11.75 -10.91 -14.88
C LEU A 185 -11.60 -10.70 -16.39
N SER A 186 -11.01 -9.56 -16.75
CA SER A 186 -10.74 -9.17 -18.14
C SER A 186 -9.25 -9.12 -18.47
N TYR A 187 -8.41 -8.98 -17.44
CA TYR A 187 -6.97 -8.99 -17.55
C TYR A 187 -6.36 -9.96 -16.54
N LEU A 188 -5.56 -10.91 -17.04
CA LEU A 188 -4.81 -11.86 -16.24
C LEU A 188 -3.36 -11.93 -16.74
N ASN A 189 -2.41 -11.66 -15.86
CA ASN A 189 -0.99 -11.83 -16.16
C ASN A 189 -0.35 -12.86 -15.23
N LEU A 190 0.11 -13.96 -15.82
CA LEU A 190 0.79 -15.07 -15.15
C LEU A 190 2.23 -15.28 -15.67
N ALA A 191 2.77 -14.33 -16.43
CA ALA A 191 4.09 -14.46 -17.03
C ALA A 191 5.18 -14.71 -15.97
N ASN A 192 6.23 -15.47 -16.33
CA ASN A 192 7.36 -15.79 -15.44
C ASN A 192 6.93 -16.46 -14.12
N ASN A 193 6.00 -17.41 -14.20
CA ASN A 193 5.71 -18.37 -13.14
C ASN A 193 6.33 -19.75 -13.46
N ARG A 194 6.01 -20.76 -12.67
CA ARG A 194 6.44 -22.15 -12.85
C ARG A 194 5.32 -23.04 -13.39
N ILE A 195 4.40 -22.46 -14.16
CA ILE A 195 3.21 -23.16 -14.64
C ILE A 195 3.65 -24.18 -15.69
N PHE A 196 3.57 -25.46 -15.33
CA PHE A 196 3.71 -26.56 -16.27
C PHE A 196 2.31 -27.07 -16.58
N GLN A 197 2.00 -27.20 -17.86
CA GLN A 197 0.71 -27.71 -18.29
C GLN A 197 0.63 -29.21 -17.95
N THR A 198 -0.08 -29.58 -16.88
CA THR A 198 -0.46 -30.98 -16.66
C THR A 198 -1.65 -31.26 -17.56
N SER A 199 -1.39 -32.06 -18.61
CA SER A 199 -2.37 -32.61 -19.56
C SER A 199 -3.48 -33.40 -18.89
#